data_AF-A0A0M8QPX7-F1
#
_entry.id   AF-A0A0M8QPX7-F1
#
_cell.length_a   1.000
_cell.length_b   1.000
_cell.length_c   1.000
_cell.angle_alpha   90.00
_cell.angle_beta   90.00
_cell.angle_gamma   90.00
#
_symmetry.space_group_name_H-M   'P 1'
#
loop_
_entity.id
_entity.type
_entity.pdbx_description
1 polymer ?
#
loop_
_entity_poly.entity_id
_entity_poly.type
_entity_poly.pdbx_seq_one_letter_code
_entity_poly.pdbx_strand_id
1 'polypeptide(L)'
;MSVLLDTVTAVLFPAGAAFCFLGALGLVRFPDTMSRLHAAAKAQTLGLVLVLVGASAQMPGRHAPALLLVALFQLFTAPITSQIIARTAYRTHGLDRNLLLGDALADRLARDGTPLGGPGRARPDEDAER
;
A
#
# COMPACT_ATOMS: atom_id res chain seq x y z
N MET A 1 -8.34 -20.59 31.11
CA MET A 1 -7.64 -19.53 30.38
C MET A 1 -6.90 -18.69 31.41
N SER A 2 -5.61 -18.42 31.21
CA SER A 2 -4.80 -17.67 32.18
C SER A 2 -5.11 -16.17 32.04
N VAL A 3 -5.37 -15.50 33.17
CA VAL A 3 -5.66 -14.05 33.25
C VAL A 3 -4.64 -13.19 32.48
N LEU A 4 -3.40 -13.68 32.40
CA LEU A 4 -2.31 -13.07 31.63
C LEU A 4 -2.63 -13.00 30.12
N LEU A 5 -3.12 -14.08 29.52
CA LEU A 5 -3.47 -14.13 28.09
C LEU A 5 -4.66 -13.22 27.77
N ASP A 6 -5.64 -13.18 28.66
CA ASP A 6 -6.83 -12.32 28.51
C ASP A 6 -6.44 -10.84 28.56
N THR A 7 -5.55 -10.46 29.48
CA THR A 7 -5.04 -9.08 29.58
C THR A 7 -4.24 -8.68 28.34
N VAL A 8 -3.37 -9.57 27.85
CA VAL A 8 -2.59 -9.33 26.63
C VAL A 8 -3.51 -9.14 25.43
N THR A 9 -4.50 -10.02 25.24
CA THR A 9 -5.46 -9.88 24.12
C THR A 9 -6.34 -8.64 24.25
N ALA A 10 -6.76 -8.27 25.46
CA ALA A 10 -7.55 -7.08 25.71
C ALA A 10 -6.83 -5.78 25.32
N VAL A 11 -5.50 -5.75 25.34
CA VAL A 11 -4.71 -4.61 24.86
C VAL A 11 -4.41 -4.72 23.36
N LEU A 12 -4.09 -5.93 22.89
CA LEU A 12 -3.60 -6.13 21.53
C LEU A 12 -4.68 -5.96 20.45
N PHE A 13 -5.92 -6.36 20.75
CA PHE A 13 -7.05 -6.20 19.83
C PHE A 13 -7.42 -4.73 19.57
N PRO A 14 -7.65 -3.87 20.59
CA PRO A 14 -7.93 -2.46 20.35
C PRO A 14 -6.75 -1.72 19.73
N ALA A 15 -5.51 -2.07 20.10
CA ALA A 15 -4.33 -1.51 19.43
C ALA A 15 -4.27 -1.91 17.95
N GLY A 16 -4.53 -3.18 17.60
CA GLY A 16 -4.64 -3.64 16.21
C GLY A 16 -5.77 -2.94 15.45
N ALA A 17 -6.93 -2.77 16.08
CA ALA A 17 -8.06 -2.03 15.50
C ALA A 17 -7.72 -0.55 15.26
N ALA A 18 -7.03 0.10 16.19
CA ALA A 18 -6.55 1.48 16.02
C ALA A 18 -5.58 1.60 14.84
N PHE A 19 -4.67 0.64 14.66
CA PHE A 19 -3.77 0.61 13.49
C PHE A 19 -4.52 0.41 12.17
N CYS A 20 -5.52 -0.47 12.13
CA CYS A 20 -6.40 -0.61 10.96
C CYS A 20 -7.13 0.71 10.64
N PHE A 21 -7.64 1.40 11.68
CA PHE A 21 -8.27 2.70 11.54
C PHE A 21 -7.28 3.77 11.03
N LEU A 22 -6.06 3.81 11.56
CA LEU A 22 -5.00 4.70 11.08
C LEU A 22 -4.61 4.42 9.62
N GLY A 23 -4.65 3.15 9.18
CA GLY A 23 -4.44 2.79 7.78
C GLY A 23 -5.52 3.36 6.87
N ALA A 24 -6.79 3.25 7.27
CA ALA A 24 -7.89 3.86 6.55
C ALA A 24 -7.80 5.41 6.55
N LEU A 25 -7.43 6.00 7.68
CA LEU A 25 -7.25 7.45 7.80
C LEU A 25 -6.09 7.96 6.93
N GLY A 26 -4.96 7.24 6.89
CA GLY A 26 -3.84 7.54 6.01
C GLY A 26 -4.23 7.51 4.53
N LEU A 27 -5.12 6.57 4.16
CA LEU A 27 -5.64 6.49 2.80
C LEU A 27 -6.52 7.70 2.41
N VAL A 28 -7.18 8.34 3.38
CA VAL A 28 -8.03 9.53 3.14
C VAL A 28 -7.25 10.84 3.26
N ARG A 29 -6.23 10.91 4.13
CA ARG A 29 -5.51 12.15 4.47
C ARG A 29 -4.42 12.51 3.46
N PHE A 30 -3.74 11.53 2.86
CA PHE A 30 -2.62 11.81 1.95
C PHE A 30 -3.12 12.16 0.54
N PRO A 31 -2.62 13.25 -0.08
CA PRO A 31 -3.06 13.68 -1.43
C PRO A 31 -2.39 12.89 -2.57
N ASP A 32 -1.20 12.32 -2.35
CA ASP A 32 -0.44 11.59 -3.37
C ASP A 32 -0.64 10.07 -3.28
N THR A 33 -0.84 9.41 -4.43
CA THR A 33 -1.14 7.99 -4.56
C THR A 33 -0.06 7.08 -3.94
N MET A 34 1.21 7.42 -4.11
CA MET A 34 2.32 6.61 -3.56
C MET A 34 2.45 6.80 -2.04
N SER A 35 2.30 8.04 -1.57
CA SER A 35 2.28 8.36 -0.15
C SER A 35 1.12 7.68 0.59
N ARG A 36 -0.07 7.62 -0.02
CA ARG A 36 -1.24 6.88 0.48
C ARG A 36 -0.97 5.39 0.62
N LEU A 37 -0.35 4.79 -0.40
CA LEU A 37 -0.03 3.36 -0.42
C LEU A 37 1.00 2.98 0.63
N HIS A 38 2.06 3.77 0.78
CA HIS A 38 3.07 3.54 1.80
C HIS A 38 2.51 3.69 3.22
N ALA A 39 1.71 4.74 3.46
CA ALA A 39 1.09 4.96 4.77
C ALA A 39 0.10 3.83 5.13
N ALA A 40 -0.77 3.45 4.18
CA ALA A 40 -1.74 2.38 4.37
C ALA A 40 -1.06 1.03 4.60
N ALA A 41 -0.04 0.68 3.80
CA ALA A 41 0.65 -0.60 3.94
C ALA A 41 1.38 -0.75 5.29
N LYS A 42 2.03 0.32 5.79
CA LYS A 42 2.70 0.32 7.11
C LYS A 42 1.71 0.14 8.26
N ALA A 43 0.61 0.89 8.24
CA ALA A 43 -0.41 0.81 9.28
C ALA A 43 -1.12 -0.55 9.26
N GLN A 44 -1.39 -1.09 8.06
CA GLN A 44 -2.06 -2.37 7.87
C GLN A 44 -1.20 -3.56 8.33
N THR A 45 0.09 -3.57 8.01
CA THR A 45 1.00 -4.64 8.46
C THR A 45 1.14 -4.67 9.98
N LEU A 46 1.27 -3.51 10.63
CA LEU A 46 1.31 -3.42 12.10
C LEU A 46 -0.01 -3.89 12.74
N GLY A 47 -1.15 -3.44 12.22
CA GLY A 47 -2.47 -3.85 12.73
C GLY A 47 -2.70 -5.36 12.60
N LEU A 48 -2.36 -5.93 11.45
CA LEU A 48 -2.48 -7.37 11.19
C LEU A 48 -1.61 -8.20 12.14
N VAL A 49 -0.34 -7.81 12.36
CA VAL A 49 0.57 -8.51 13.28
C VAL A 49 0.02 -8.48 14.70
N LEU A 50 -0.46 -7.34 15.18
CA LEU A 50 -1.06 -7.23 16.52
C LEU A 50 -2.27 -8.16 16.68
N VAL A 51 -3.18 -8.16 15.70
CA VAL A 51 -4.38 -9.01 15.74
C VAL A 51 -4.00 -10.49 15.69
N LEU A 52 -3.06 -10.88 14.83
CA LEU A 52 -2.60 -12.27 14.72
C LEU A 52 -1.93 -12.78 15.99
N VAL A 53 -1.04 -11.98 16.60
CA VAL A 53 -0.40 -12.34 17.86
C VAL A 53 -1.45 -12.53 18.95
N GLY A 54 -2.45 -11.65 19.03
CA GLY A 54 -3.52 -11.76 20.01
C GLY A 54 -4.41 -12.98 19.76
N ALA A 55 -4.78 -13.21 18.51
CA ALA A 55 -5.59 -14.36 18.13
C ALA A 55 -4.84 -15.69 18.36
N SER A 56 -3.52 -15.73 18.11
CA SER A 56 -2.68 -16.90 18.40
C SER A 56 -2.57 -17.21 19.89
N ALA A 57 -2.67 -16.20 20.76
CA ALA A 57 -2.60 -16.36 22.21
C ALA A 57 -3.90 -16.94 22.80
N GLN A 58 -5.06 -16.70 22.17
CA GLN A 58 -6.35 -17.23 22.62
C GLN A 58 -6.83 -18.48 21.87
N MET A 59 -6.37 -18.71 20.63
CA MET A 59 -6.85 -19.85 19.84
C MET A 59 -6.09 -21.14 20.13
N PRO A 60 -6.79 -22.29 20.16
CA PRO A 60 -6.16 -23.59 20.18
C PRO A 60 -5.36 -23.85 18.90
N GLY A 61 -4.19 -24.50 19.02
CA GLY A 61 -3.20 -24.67 17.94
C GLY A 61 -3.70 -25.30 16.63
N ARG A 62 -4.88 -25.93 16.63
CA ARG A 62 -5.55 -26.41 15.41
C ARG A 62 -5.87 -25.30 14.39
N HIS A 63 -6.04 -24.06 14.85
CA HIS A 63 -6.40 -22.91 14.02
C HIS A 63 -5.20 -22.08 13.56
N ALA A 64 -4.00 -22.35 14.11
CA ALA A 64 -2.75 -21.71 13.71
C ALA A 64 -2.47 -21.74 12.19
N PRO A 65 -2.69 -22.85 11.45
CA PRO A 65 -2.45 -22.85 10.00
C PRO A 65 -3.39 -21.90 9.24
N ALA A 66 -4.64 -21.74 9.68
CA ALA A 66 -5.57 -20.81 9.05
C ALA A 66 -5.15 -19.35 9.26
N LEU A 67 -4.71 -19.00 10.49
CA LEU A 67 -4.18 -17.67 10.80
C LEU A 67 -2.93 -17.36 9.96
N LEU A 68 -2.01 -18.33 9.84
CA LEU A 68 -0.82 -18.18 9.03
C LEU A 68 -1.18 -17.96 7.55
N LEU A 69 -2.17 -18.69 7.03
CA LEU A 69 -2.60 -18.54 5.65
C LEU A 69 -3.19 -17.15 5.39
N VAL A 70 -4.02 -16.63 6.29
CA VAL A 70 -4.57 -15.26 6.20
C VAL A 70 -3.44 -14.23 6.24
N ALA A 71 -2.47 -14.40 7.16
CA ALA A 71 -1.31 -13.51 7.27
C ALA A 71 -0.50 -13.48 5.97
N LEU A 72 -0.22 -14.65 5.41
CA LEU A 72 0.52 -14.82 4.17
C LEU A 72 -0.24 -14.17 3.00
N PHE A 73 -1.54 -14.46 2.86
CA PHE A 73 -2.35 -13.91 1.78
C PHE A 73 -2.39 -12.39 1.83
N GLN A 74 -2.53 -11.81 3.03
CA GLN A 74 -2.53 -10.36 3.21
C GLN A 74 -1.16 -9.74 2.88
N LEU A 75 -0.07 -10.41 3.28
CA LEU A 75 1.29 -9.96 3.01
C LEU A 75 1.62 -10.01 1.52
N PHE A 76 1.03 -10.93 0.75
CA PHE A 76 1.15 -10.97 -0.72
C PHE A 76 0.20 -10.00 -1.42
N THR A 77 -1.00 -9.78 -0.87
CA THR A 77 -1.99 -8.87 -1.46
C THR A 77 -1.48 -7.43 -1.48
N ALA A 78 -0.89 -6.96 -0.38
CA ALA A 78 -0.35 -5.60 -0.30
C ALA A 78 0.67 -5.23 -1.40
N PRO A 79 1.75 -6.01 -1.64
CA PRO A 79 2.72 -5.71 -2.70
C PRO A 79 2.14 -5.90 -4.11
N ILE A 80 1.27 -6.88 -4.34
CA ILE A 80 0.63 -7.08 -5.65
C ILE A 80 -0.25 -5.88 -5.99
N THR A 81 -1.11 -5.46 -5.06
CA THR A 81 -1.96 -4.28 -5.23
C THR A 81 -1.12 -3.02 -5.40
N SER A 82 -0.02 -2.88 -4.65
CA SER A 82 0.92 -1.75 -4.79
C SER A 82 1.56 -1.68 -6.17
N GLN A 83 2.02 -2.81 -6.72
CA GLN A 83 2.61 -2.86 -8.07
C GLN A 83 1.60 -2.50 -9.17
N ILE A 84 0.35 -2.97 -9.04
CA ILE A 84 -0.72 -2.64 -10.00
C ILE A 84 -1.05 -1.14 -9.91
N ILE A 85 -1.22 -0.61 -8.70
CA ILE A 85 -1.55 0.80 -8.50
C ILE A 85 -0.38 1.71 -8.93
N ALA A 86 0.87 1.34 -8.68
CA ALA A 86 2.02 2.11 -9.14
C ALA A 86 2.06 2.20 -10.68
N ARG A 87 1.80 1.08 -11.37
CA ARG A 87 1.76 1.03 -12.84
C ARG A 87 0.59 1.83 -13.42
N THR A 88 -0.58 1.79 -12.79
CA THR A 88 -1.73 2.59 -13.24
C THR A 88 -1.53 4.07 -12.93
N ALA A 89 -1.08 4.43 -11.73
CA ALA A 89 -0.80 5.82 -11.33
C ALA A 89 0.22 6.49 -12.26
N TYR A 90 1.26 5.76 -12.67
CA TYR A 90 2.24 6.23 -13.65
C TYR A 90 1.60 6.49 -15.03
N ARG A 91 0.66 5.64 -15.46
CA ARG A 91 -0.03 5.77 -16.76
C ARG A 91 -1.14 6.82 -16.78
N THR A 92 -1.85 7.03 -15.67
CA THR A 92 -2.92 8.02 -15.56
C THR A 92 -2.43 9.40 -15.15
N HIS A 93 -1.11 9.63 -15.04
CA HIS A 93 -0.52 10.85 -14.50
C HIS A 93 -1.04 11.20 -13.09
N GLY A 94 -1.42 10.18 -12.32
CA GLY A 94 -1.84 10.34 -10.92
C GLY A 94 -0.67 10.48 -9.94
N LEU A 95 0.55 10.59 -10.47
CA LEU A 95 1.76 10.96 -9.75
C LEU A 95 2.01 12.43 -9.97
N ASP A 96 2.18 13.16 -8.87
CA ASP A 96 2.43 14.59 -8.92
C ASP A 96 3.85 14.84 -9.45
N ARG A 97 3.99 15.11 -10.76
CA ARG A 97 5.30 15.25 -11.42
C ARG A 97 6.18 16.36 -10.81
N ASN A 98 5.58 17.30 -10.09
CA ASN A 98 6.29 18.37 -9.41
C ASN A 98 6.99 17.89 -8.12
N LEU A 99 6.59 16.75 -7.56
CA LEU A 99 7.26 16.09 -6.43
C LEU A 99 8.36 15.11 -6.87
N LEU A 100 8.45 14.80 -8.17
CA LEU A 100 9.51 13.95 -8.70
C LEU A 100 10.78 14.80 -8.93
N LEU A 101 11.78 14.60 -8.06
CA LEU A 101 13.14 15.16 -8.23
C LEU A 101 13.84 14.68 -9.51
N GLY A 102 13.36 13.60 -10.14
CA GLY A 102 13.80 13.11 -11.44
C GLY A 102 13.04 11.85 -11.86
N ASP A 103 12.78 11.68 -13.16
CA ASP A 103 12.05 10.54 -13.72
C ASP A 103 12.98 9.62 -14.52
N ALA A 104 13.78 8.84 -13.80
CA ALA A 104 14.71 7.89 -14.42
C ALA A 104 14.01 6.78 -15.24
N LEU A 105 12.70 6.56 -15.04
CA LEU A 105 11.92 5.61 -15.82
C LEU A 105 11.55 6.21 -17.18
N ALA A 106 11.11 7.47 -17.21
CA ALA A 106 10.92 8.20 -18.47
C ALA A 106 12.22 8.30 -19.26
N ASP A 107 13.35 8.61 -18.60
CA ASP A 107 14.66 8.69 -19.25
C ASP A 107 15.12 7.34 -19.83
N ARG A 108 14.76 6.22 -19.20
CA ARG A 108 15.02 4.87 -19.76
C ARG A 108 14.13 4.58 -20.95
N LEU A 109 12.83 4.88 -20.88
CA LEU A 109 11.92 4.62 -21.99
C LEU A 109 12.24 5.47 -23.23
N ALA A 110 12.67 6.72 -23.03
CA ALA A 110 13.14 7.58 -24.10
C ALA A 110 14.40 7.02 -24.77
N ARG A 111 15.33 6.44 -24.00
CA ARG A 111 16.51 5.73 -24.54
C ARG A 111 16.15 4.46 -25.30
N ASP A 112 15.16 3.71 -24.82
CA ASP A 112 14.70 2.48 -25.45
C ASP A 112 13.74 2.73 -26.65
N GLY A 113 13.54 4.00 -27.05
CA GLY A 113 12.70 4.38 -28.19
C GLY A 113 11.22 4.04 -28.01
N THR A 114 10.76 3.78 -26.79
CA THR A 114 9.37 3.46 -26.46
C THR A 114 8.69 4.72 -25.91
N PRO A 115 7.94 5.49 -26.70
CA PRO A 115 7.31 6.72 -26.20
C PRO A 115 6.24 6.41 -25.15
N LEU A 116 6.27 7.14 -24.03
CA LEU A 116 5.18 7.20 -23.05
C LEU A 116 4.02 8.03 -23.63
N GLY A 117 3.34 7.47 -24.63
CA GLY A 117 2.20 8.10 -25.27
C GLY A 117 1.52 7.10 -26.20
N GLY A 118 0.40 6.52 -25.77
CA GLY A 118 -0.56 5.94 -26.72
C GLY A 118 -1.08 7.05 -27.65
N PRO A 119 -1.52 6.72 -28.88
CA PRO A 119 -1.97 7.71 -29.86
C PRO A 119 -3.18 8.47 -29.31
N GLY A 120 -2.95 9.67 -28.77
CA GLY A 120 -4.02 10.45 -28.17
C GLY A 120 -3.56 11.43 -27.11
N ARG A 121 -2.82 12.45 -27.54
CA ARG A 121 -2.93 13.88 -27.18
C ARG A 121 -1.55 14.52 -27.33
N ALA A 122 -1.38 15.10 -28.51
CA ALA A 122 -0.36 16.09 -28.78
C ALA A 122 -0.30 17.10 -27.62
N ARG A 123 0.90 17.51 -27.26
CA ARG A 123 1.09 18.83 -26.63
C ARG A 123 0.53 19.85 -27.62
N PRO A 124 -0.57 20.56 -27.32
CA PRO A 124 -0.78 21.83 -27.98
C PRO A 124 0.30 22.76 -27.40
N ASP A 125 0.87 23.61 -28.25
CA ASP A 125 1.49 24.88 -27.84
C ASP A 125 3.03 24.94 -27.67
N GLU A 126 3.82 24.30 -28.54
CA GLU A 126 5.23 24.74 -28.72
C GLU A 126 5.66 25.03 -30.17
N ASP A 127 4.86 24.70 -31.19
CA ASP A 127 5.27 24.85 -32.60
C ASP A 127 4.55 25.99 -33.38
N ALA A 128 3.83 26.89 -32.70
CA ALA A 128 3.11 28.00 -33.36
C ALA A 128 3.92 29.30 -33.49
N GLU A 129 5.16 29.37 -32.99
CA GLU A 129 5.96 30.61 -32.95
C GLU A 129 7.34 30.52 -33.65
N ARG A 130 7.49 29.70 -34.70
CA ARG A 130 8.67 29.80 -35.59
C ARG A 130 8.32 29.83 -37.07
#